data_AF-A0A1J0A9J3-F1
#
_entry.id   AF-A0A1J0A9J3-F1
#
_cell.length_a   1.000
_cell.length_b   1.000
_cell.length_c   1.000
_cell.angle_alpha   90.00
_cell.angle_beta   90.00
_cell.angle_gamma   90.00
#
_symmetry.space_group_name_H-M   'P 1'
#
loop_
_entity.id
_entity.type
_entity.pdbx_description
1 polymer ?
#
loop_
_entity_poly.entity_id
_entity_poly.type
_entity_poly.pdbx_seq_one_letter_code
_entity_poly.pdbx_strand_id
1 'polypeptide(L)' 'MVKLTIQELQAQLPDIIHNLQMGEEILVFENDLPVAKLVKPIPKI' A
#
# COMPACT_ATOMS: atom_id res chain seq x y z
N MET A 1 -3.75 5.49 -8.20
CA MET A 1 -2.90 4.29 -7.97
C MET A 1 -1.55 4.78 -7.48
N VAL A 2 -1.11 4.30 -6.32
CA VAL A 2 0.23 4.62 -5.78
C VAL A 2 1.10 3.37 -5.94
N LYS A 3 2.35 3.57 -6.37
CA LYS A 3 3.34 2.50 -6.51
C LYS A 3 4.46 2.76 -5.51
N LEU A 4 4.81 1.75 -4.73
CA LEU A 4 5.92 1.83 -3.77
C LEU A 4 6.79 0.59 -3.90
N THR A 5 8.07 0.73 -3.66
CA THR A 5 8.98 -0.40 -3.45
C THR A 5 8.78 -1.01 -2.06
N ILE A 6 9.27 -2.24 -1.85
CA ILE A 6 9.30 -2.84 -0.50
C ILE A 6 10.04 -1.93 0.49
N GLN A 7 11.15 -1.32 0.06
CA GLN A 7 12.00 -0.47 0.90
C GLN A 7 11.27 0.80 1.34
N GLU A 8 10.56 1.47 0.42
CA GLU A 8 9.76 2.65 0.73
C GLU A 8 8.60 2.31 1.66
N LEU A 9 7.94 1.17 1.41
CA LEU A 9 6.86 0.67 2.26
C LEU A 9 7.37 0.41 3.68
N GLN A 10 8.51 -0.26 3.84
CA GLN A 10 9.08 -0.56 5.17
C GLN A 10 9.46 0.71 5.94
N ALA A 11 10.00 1.73 5.26
CA ALA A 11 10.41 2.97 5.89
C ALA A 11 9.23 3.80 6.41
N GLN A 12 8.05 3.67 5.80
CA GLN A 12 6.90 4.57 6.02
C GLN A 12 5.61 3.81 6.34
N LEU A 13 5.69 2.51 6.68
CA LEU A 13 4.51 1.65 6.83
C LEU A 13 3.45 2.21 7.79
N PRO A 14 3.81 2.72 8.99
CA PRO A 14 2.81 3.26 9.92
C PRO A 14 2.05 4.45 9.31
N ASP A 15 2.77 5.39 8.71
CA ASP A 15 2.17 6.57 8.08
C ASP A 15 1.29 6.20 6.89
N ILE A 16 1.73 5.24 6.08
CA ILE A 16 0.94 4.70 4.97
C ILE A 16 -0.36 4.09 5.48
N ILE A 17 -0.31 3.24 6.51
CA ILE A 17 -1.52 2.58 7.07
C ILE A 17 -2.51 3.61 7.63
N HIS A 18 -2.01 4.63 8.35
CA HIS A 18 -2.86 5.66 8.93
C HIS A 18 -3.51 6.56 7.88
N ASN A 19 -2.80 6.87 6.79
CA ASN A 19 -3.27 7.80 5.76
C ASN A 19 -3.99 7.14 4.58
N LEU A 20 -3.88 5.82 4.42
CA LEU A 20 -4.55 5.09 3.34
C LEU A 20 -6.07 5.31 3.41
N GLN A 21 -6.67 5.71 2.29
CA GLN A 21 -8.11 5.93 2.22
C GLN A 21 -8.85 4.61 1.99
N MET A 22 -10.11 4.55 2.42
CA MET A 22 -10.94 3.35 2.21
C MET A 22 -11.13 3.09 0.71
N GLY A 23 -10.89 1.85 0.28
CA GLY A 23 -10.94 1.49 -1.14
C GLY A 23 -9.74 1.98 -1.96
N GLU A 24 -8.76 2.66 -1.35
CA GLU A 24 -7.51 2.99 -2.01
C GLU A 24 -6.60 1.77 -2.10
N GLU A 25 -5.85 1.70 -3.20
CA GLU A 25 -4.94 0.61 -3.52
C GLU A 25 -3.52 1.14 -3.73
N ILE A 26 -2.57 0.54 -3.01
CA ILE A 26 -1.14 0.73 -3.19
C ILE A 26 -0.54 -0.57 -3.72
N LEU A 27 0.14 -0.50 -4.86
CA LEU A 27 0.90 -1.62 -5.41
C LEU A 27 2.33 -1.58 -4.89
N VAL A 28 2.80 -2.72 -4.38
CA VAL A 28 4.14 -2.90 -3.86
C VAL A 28 4.99 -3.59 -4.91
N PHE A 29 6.16 -3.05 -5.19
CA PHE A 29 7.10 -3.50 -6.21
C PHE A 29 8.41 -3.98 -5.61
N GLU A 30 9.01 -4.95 -6.27
CA GLU A 30 10.39 -5.39 -6.03
C GLU A 30 11.03 -5.71 -7.39
N ASN A 31 12.22 -5.16 -7.66
CA ASN A 31 12.90 -5.31 -8.96
C ASN A 31 11.98 -4.97 -10.16
N ASP A 32 11.24 -3.85 -10.07
CA ASP A 32 10.27 -3.36 -11.06
C ASP A 32 9.06 -4.28 -11.33
N LEU A 33 8.89 -5.35 -10.55
CA LEU A 33 7.76 -6.27 -10.66
C LEU A 33 6.75 -6.03 -9.51
N PRO A 34 5.44 -5.99 -9.79
CA PRO A 34 4.44 -5.90 -8.74
C PRO A 34 4.39 -7.23 -7.97
N VAL A 35 4.61 -7.18 -6.66
CA VAL A 35 4.69 -8.36 -5.79
C VAL A 35 3.57 -8.43 -4.76
N ALA A 36 2.99 -7.30 -4.36
CA ALA A 36 1.89 -7.25 -3.41
C ALA A 36 0.98 -6.05 -3.62
N LYS A 37 -0.16 -6.03 -2.91
CA LYS A 37 -1.10 -4.92 -2.86
C LYS A 37 -1.55 -4.67 -1.43
N LEU A 38 -1.51 -3.40 -1.01
CA LEU A 38 -2.11 -2.94 0.24
C LEU A 38 -3.44 -2.25 -0.07
N VAL A 39 -4.51 -2.70 0.58
CA VAL A 39 -5.86 -2.14 0.43
C VAL A 39 -6.45 -1.92 1.80
N LYS A 40 -6.98 -0.71 2.05
CA LYS A 40 -7.75 -0.47 3.28
C LYS A 40 -9.15 -1.04 3.09
N PRO A 41 -9.58 -2.00 3.93
CA PRO A 41 -10.90 -2.59 3.81
C PRO A 41 -11.96 -1.51 3.98
N ILE A 42 -12.97 -1.52 3.10
CA ILE A 42 -14.20 -0.78 3.32
C ILE A 42 -15.00 -1.62 4.33
N PRO A 43 -15.34 -1.10 5.53
CA PRO A 43 -16.14 -1.82 6.49
C PRO A 43 -17.44 -2.25 5.82
N LYS A 44 -17.70 -3.57 5.80
CA LYS A 44 -19.03 -4.06 5.45
C LYS A 44 -19.91 -3.84 6.67
N ILE A 45 -20.86 -2.91 6.54
CA ILE A 45 -21.93 -2.68 7.52
C ILE A 45 -22.91 -3.84 7.43
#